data_AF-A0A931Q3L4-F1
#
_entry.id   AF-A0A931Q3L4-F1
#
_cell.length_a   1.000
_cell.length_b   1.000
_cell.length_c   1.000
_cell.angle_alpha   90.00
_cell.angle_beta   90.00
_cell.angle_gamma   90.00
#
_symmetry.space_group_name_H-M   'P 1'
#
loop_
_entity.id
_entity.type
_entity.pdbx_description
1 polymer ?
#
loop_
_entity_poly.entity_id
_entity_poly.type
_entity_poly.pdbx_seq_one_letter_code
_entity_poly.pdbx_strand_id
1 'polypeptide(L)' 'MDEALEKNLYKALKTKDSRYDGRVYYGVKTTGIYCRPICPAF' A
#
# COMPACT_ATOMS: atom_id res chain seq x y z
N MET A 1 10.22 10.45 -13.05
CA MET A 1 9.56 10.44 -11.73
C MET A 1 8.09 10.18 -12.00
N ASP A 2 7.67 8.92 -12.02
CA ASP A 2 6.32 8.53 -12.46
C ASP A 2 5.28 8.84 -11.36
N GLU A 3 4.80 10.08 -11.35
CA GLU A 3 3.73 10.57 -10.47
C GLU A 3 2.45 9.70 -10.58
N ALA A 4 2.24 9.09 -11.75
CA ALA A 4 1.15 8.14 -11.99
C ALA A 4 1.26 6.87 -11.13
N LEU A 5 2.48 6.37 -10.86
CA LEU A 5 2.68 5.17 -10.06
C LEU A 5 2.31 5.41 -8.59
N GLU A 6 2.72 6.55 -8.02
CA GLU A 6 2.40 6.90 -6.64
C GLU A 6 0.88 7.02 -6.42
N LYS A 7 0.18 7.68 -7.34
CA LYS A 7 -1.28 7.83 -7.29
C LYS A 7 -2.01 6.49 -7.39
N ASN A 8 -1.51 5.57 -8.22
CA ASN A 8 -2.06 4.22 -8.36
C ASN A 8 -1.86 3.38 -7.08
N LEU A 9 -0.70 3.47 -6.43
CA LEU A 9 -0.44 2.78 -5.18
C LEU A 9 -1.31 3.30 -4.04
N TYR A 10 -1.47 4.63 -3.94
CA TYR A 10 -2.35 5.23 -2.94
C TYR A 10 -3.80 4.75 -3.10
N LYS A 11 -4.29 4.69 -4.35
CA LYS A 11 -5.61 4.15 -4.65
C LYS A 11 -5.72 2.66 -4.29
N ALA A 12 -4.71 1.86 -4.65
CA ALA A 12 -4.69 0.43 -4.34
C ALA A 12 -4.73 0.14 -2.84
N LEU A 13 -4.03 0.93 -2.02
CA LEU A 13 -4.10 0.88 -0.56
C LEU A 13 -5.51 1.20 -0.06
N LYS A 14 -6.12 2.28 -0.57
CA LYS A 14 -7.49 2.68 -0.19
C LYS A 14 -8.54 1.64 -0.55
N THR A 15 -8.39 0.95 -1.68
CA THR A 15 -9.35 -0.07 -2.16
C THR A 15 -9.02 -1.49 -1.71
N LYS A 16 -7.92 -1.70 -0.96
CA LYS A 16 -7.41 -3.03 -0.57
C LYS A 16 -7.30 -3.98 -1.77
N ASP A 17 -6.76 -3.47 -2.88
CA ASP A 17 -6.72 -4.20 -4.14
C ASP A 17 -5.72 -5.36 -4.07
N SER A 18 -6.23 -6.60 -4.11
CA SER A 18 -5.43 -7.82 -3.98
C SER A 18 -4.41 -8.02 -5.10
N ARG A 19 -4.56 -7.34 -6.25
CA ARG A 19 -3.58 -7.39 -7.35
C ARG A 19 -2.23 -6.80 -6.96
N TYR A 20 -2.20 -5.98 -5.92
CA TYR A 20 -1.00 -5.37 -5.37
C TYR A 20 -0.45 -6.11 -4.15
N ASP A 21 -1.16 -7.14 -3.66
CA ASP A 21 -0.67 -7.96 -2.54
C ASP A 21 0.65 -8.65 -2.91
N GLY A 22 1.64 -8.54 -2.03
CA GLY A 22 2.99 -9.08 -2.24
C GLY A 22 3.84 -8.36 -3.30
N ARG A 23 3.26 -7.46 -4.10
CA ARG A 23 4.00 -6.63 -5.07
C ARG A 23 4.54 -5.35 -4.44
N VAL A 24 3.81 -4.82 -3.47
CA VAL A 24 4.17 -3.60 -2.75
C VAL A 24 3.86 -3.75 -1.26
N TYR A 25 4.54 -2.96 -0.46
CA TYR A 25 4.38 -2.89 0.99
C TYR A 25 4.32 -1.41 1.40
N TYR A 26 3.61 -1.12 2.49
CA TYR A 26 3.59 0.22 3.06
C TYR A 26 4.07 0.20 4.51
N GLY A 27 4.73 1.27 4.93
CA GLY A 27 5.24 1.43 6.29
C GLY A 27 4.37 2.36 7.12
N VAL A 28 4.02 1.96 8.33
CA VAL A 28 3.36 2.82 9.31
C VAL A 28 4.45 3.57 10.08
N LYS A 29 4.65 4.85 9.74
CA LYS A 29 5.76 5.67 10.28
C LYS A 29 5.79 5.73 11.81
N THR A 30 4.63 5.70 12.46
CA THR A 30 4.50 5.81 13.91
C THR A 30 4.92 4.54 14.65
N THR A 31 4.76 3.37 14.04
CA THR A 31 5.08 2.07 14.66
C THR A 31 6.31 1.41 14.06
N GLY A 32 6.78 1.85 12.90
CA GLY A 32 7.86 1.21 12.15
C GLY A 32 7.48 -0.13 11.53
N ILE A 33 6.20 -0.51 11.57
CA ILE A 33 5.70 -1.78 11.04
C ILE A 33 5.43 -1.66 9.55
N TYR A 34 5.84 -2.68 8.80
CA TYR A 34 5.49 -2.83 7.39
C TYR A 34 4.28 -3.76 7.24
N CYS A 35 3.34 -3.35 6.40
CA CYS A 35 2.11 -4.07 6.13
C CYS A 35 1.91 -4.31 4.63
N ARG A 36 1.13 -5.34 4.33
CA ARG A 36 0.64 -5.62 2.98
C ARG A 36 -0.57 -4.74 2.66
N PRO A 37 -0.83 -4.37 1.39
CA PRO A 37 -1.96 -3.52 0.99
C PRO A 37 -3.34 -4.06 1.39
N ILE A 38 -3.45 -5.37 1.60
CA ILE A 38 -4.68 -6.05 2.04
C ILE A 38 -4.80 -6.16 3.56
N CYS A 39 -3.80 -5.67 4.32
CA CYS A 39 -3.76 -5.83 5.77
C CYS A 39 -5.05 -5.26 6.41
N PRO A 40 -5.78 -6.03 7.22
CA PRO A 40 -7.02 -5.56 7.85
C PRO A 40 -6.78 -4.54 8.96
N ALA A 41 -5.53 -4.36 9.41
CA ALA A 41 -5.16 -3.33 10.37
C ALA A 41 -5.29 -1.90 9.79
N PHE A 42 -5.62 -1.78 8.50
CA PHE A 42 -5.97 -0.55 7.81
C PHE A 42 -7.47 -0.41 7.59
#